data_AF-A0A367YQ26-F1
#
_entry.id   AF-A0A367YQ26-F1
#
_cell.length_a   1.000
_cell.length_b   1.000
_cell.length_c   1.000
_cell.angle_alpha   90.00
_cell.angle_beta   90.00
_cell.angle_gamma   90.00
#
_symmetry.space_group_name_H-M   'P 1'
#
loop_
_entity.id
_entity.type
_entity.pdbx_description
1 polymer ?
#
loop_
_entity_poly.entity_id
_entity_poly.type
_entity_poly.pdbx_seq_one_letter_code
_entity_poly.pdbx_strand_id
1 'polypeptide(L)' 'MSTTTAEEKASPEETVTAILTAAGLTVSAEEKATMVRDFPLVRAGADRMYLPELEHHEPAIRFDPTDFYPTR' A
#
# COMPACT_ATOMS: atom_id res chain seq x y z
N MET A 1 -16.71 -18.76 25.10
CA MET A 1 -15.56 -19.00 24.19
C MET A 1 -15.78 -18.12 22.98
N SER A 2 -15.01 -17.04 22.87
CA SER A 2 -15.15 -16.06 21.80
C SER A 2 -14.55 -16.63 20.52
N THR A 3 -15.33 -16.70 19.45
CA THR A 3 -14.87 -17.05 18.11
C THR A 3 -14.00 -15.91 17.60
N THR A 4 -12.69 -16.16 17.47
CA THR A 4 -11.79 -15.33 16.69
C THR A 4 -12.28 -15.35 15.25
N THR A 5 -12.82 -14.22 14.77
CA THR A 5 -13.10 -14.00 13.35
C THR A 5 -11.78 -14.13 12.61
N ALA A 6 -11.60 -15.21 11.88
CA ALA A 6 -10.49 -15.32 10.94
C ALA A 6 -10.66 -14.17 9.93
N GLU A 7 -9.69 -13.27 9.90
CA GLU A 7 -9.65 -12.15 8.98
C GLU A 7 -9.63 -12.70 7.55
N GLU A 8 -10.78 -12.65 6.88
CA GLU A 8 -10.94 -13.10 5.50
C GLU A 8 -10.10 -12.17 4.62
N LYS A 9 -8.89 -12.62 4.27
CA LYS A 9 -8.00 -11.84 3.40
C LYS A 9 -8.64 -11.73 2.03
N ALA A 10 -8.90 -10.49 1.60
CA ALA A 10 -9.36 -10.19 0.26
C ALA A 10 -8.44 -10.86 -0.77
N SER A 11 -9.03 -11.37 -1.85
CA SER A 11 -8.27 -11.97 -2.94
C SER A 11 -7.38 -10.92 -3.63
N PRO A 12 -6.30 -11.35 -4.32
CA PRO A 12 -5.51 -10.44 -5.15
C PRO A 12 -6.34 -9.70 -6.19
N GLU A 13 -7.35 -10.35 -6.77
CA GLU A 13 -8.27 -9.75 -7.75
C GLU A 13 -9.08 -8.60 -7.15
N GLU A 14 -9.69 -8.81 -5.98
CA GLU A 14 -10.47 -7.79 -5.27
C GLU A 14 -9.58 -6.62 -4.85
N THR A 15 -8.38 -6.93 -4.36
CA THR A 15 -7.43 -5.91 -3.90
C THR A 15 -6.93 -5.03 -5.04
N VAL A 16 -6.49 -5.63 -6.15
CA VAL A 16 -6.03 -4.90 -7.34
C VAL A 16 -7.18 -4.06 -7.92
N THR A 17 -8.39 -4.60 -7.98
CA THR A 17 -9.58 -3.86 -8.43
C THR A 17 -9.86 -2.64 -7.56
N ALA A 18 -9.77 -2.79 -6.23
CA ALA A 18 -9.98 -1.70 -5.29
C ALA A 18 -8.91 -0.61 -5.44
N ILE A 19 -7.63 -0.99 -5.57
CA ILE A 19 -6.52 -0.04 -5.77
C ILE A 19 -6.70 0.77 -7.06
N LEU A 20 -6.98 0.10 -8.19
CA LEU A 20 -7.19 0.76 -9.47
C LEU A 20 -8.39 1.71 -9.43
N THR A 21 -9.47 1.29 -8.77
CA THR A 21 -10.68 2.11 -8.58
C THR A 21 -10.38 3.36 -7.74
N ALA A 22 -9.68 3.20 -6.61
CA ALA A 22 -9.31 4.32 -5.74
C ALA A 22 -8.36 5.31 -6.43
N ALA A 23 -7.49 4.81 -7.31
CA ALA A 23 -6.59 5.63 -8.11
C ALA A 23 -7.28 6.29 -9.33
N GLY A 24 -8.53 5.93 -9.64
CA GLY A 24 -9.24 6.39 -10.84
C GLY A 24 -8.59 5.90 -12.14
N LEU A 25 -7.90 4.76 -12.11
CA LEU A 25 -7.16 4.21 -13.24
C LEU A 25 -7.98 3.13 -13.94
N THR A 26 -8.10 3.27 -15.27
CA THR A 26 -8.61 2.22 -16.15
C THR A 26 -7.46 1.56 -16.88
N VAL A 27 -7.39 0.24 -16.84
CA VAL A 27 -6.39 -0.58 -17.52
C VAL A 27 -7.08 -1.65 -18.37
N SER A 28 -6.36 -2.21 -19.34
CA SER A 28 -6.86 -3.37 -20.09
C SER A 28 -6.99 -4.61 -19.21
N ALA A 29 -7.75 -5.60 -19.69
CA ALA A 29 -7.90 -6.87 -18.99
C ALA A 29 -6.56 -7.64 -18.86
N GLU A 30 -5.68 -7.53 -19.85
CA GLU A 30 -4.37 -8.19 -19.86
C GLU A 30 -3.40 -7.56 -18.84
N GLU A 31 -3.40 -6.22 -18.74
CA GLU A 31 -2.64 -5.50 -17.72
C GLU A 31 -3.16 -5.83 -16.32
N LYS A 32 -4.49 -5.85 -16.14
CA LYS A 32 -5.08 -6.24 -14.86
C LYS A 32 -4.68 -7.67 -14.46
N ALA A 33 -4.76 -8.62 -15.39
CA ALA A 33 -4.37 -10.01 -15.14
C ALA A 33 -2.89 -10.11 -14.71
N THR A 34 -2.00 -9.33 -15.34
CA THR A 34 -0.60 -9.23 -14.97
C THR A 34 -0.42 -8.68 -13.55
N MET A 35 -1.11 -7.58 -13.23
CA MET A 35 -1.06 -6.98 -11.88
C MET A 35 -1.57 -7.95 -10.81
N VAL A 36 -2.65 -8.68 -11.06
CA VAL A 36 -3.23 -9.66 -10.14
C VAL A 36 -2.26 -10.83 -9.90
N ARG A 37 -1.62 -11.33 -10.98
CA ARG A 37 -0.58 -12.36 -10.89
C ARG A 37 0.61 -11.92 -10.04
N ASP A 38 1.06 -10.68 -10.22
CA ASP A 38 2.29 -10.18 -9.60
C ASP A 38 2.07 -9.59 -8.20
N PHE A 39 0.82 -9.23 -7.85
CA PHE A 39 0.46 -8.61 -6.58
C PHE A 39 1.00 -9.33 -5.33
N PRO A 40 0.90 -10.68 -5.19
CA PRO A 40 1.41 -11.37 -4.01
C PRO A 40 2.92 -11.20 -3.83
N LEU A 41 3.69 -11.16 -4.92
CA LEU A 41 5.13 -10.96 -4.89
C LEU A 41 5.47 -9.53 -4.43
N VAL A 42 4.80 -8.54 -5.01
CA VAL A 42 4.98 -7.13 -4.65
C VAL A 42 4.60 -6.90 -3.18
N ARG A 43 3.47 -7.48 -2.73
CA ARG A 43 3.03 -7.39 -1.34
C ARG A 43 4.03 -8.00 -0.38
N ALA A 44 4.55 -9.19 -0.68
CA ALA A 44 5.58 -9.82 0.15
C ALA A 44 6.88 -8.99 0.21
N GLY A 45 7.24 -8.32 -0.89
CA GLY A 45 8.34 -7.36 -0.90
C GLY A 45 8.08 -6.16 0.01
N ALA A 46 6.87 -5.59 -0.05
CA ALA A 46 6.46 -4.48 0.81
C ALA A 46 6.44 -4.86 2.30
N ASP A 47 5.90 -6.03 2.63
CA ASP A 47 5.84 -6.52 4.02
C ASP A 47 7.23 -6.71 4.62
N ARG A 48 8.23 -7.11 3.82
CA ARG A 48 9.63 -7.23 4.27
C ARG A 48 10.31 -5.89 4.51
N MET A 49 9.81 -4.82 3.92
CA MET A 49 10.31 -3.47 4.20
C MET A 49 9.76 -2.89 5.51
N TYR A 50 8.77 -3.55 6.12
CA TYR A 50 8.33 -3.19 7.46
C TYR A 50 9.41 -3.60 8.47
N LEU A 51 10.07 -2.60 9.04
CA LEU A 51 11.10 -2.74 10.06
C LEU A 51 10.50 -2.27 11.39
N PRO A 52 10.15 -3.18 12.33
CA PRO A 52 9.54 -2.81 13.61
C PRO A 52 10.38 -1.81 14.40
N GLU A 53 11.72 -1.85 14.23
CA GLU A 53 12.64 -0.95 14.90
C GLU A 53 12.45 0.52 14.48
N LEU A 54 11.81 0.78 13.33
CA LEU A 54 11.55 2.11 12.81
C LEU A 54 10.18 2.69 13.21
N GLU A 55 9.37 1.99 14.01
CA GLU A 55 8.01 2.45 14.37
C GLU A 55 7.99 3.80 15.09
N HIS A 56 9.03 4.10 15.87
CA HIS A 56 9.19 5.37 16.57
C HIS A 56 10.15 6.34 15.85
N HIS A 57 10.65 5.96 14.67
CA HIS A 57 11.51 6.83 13.88
C HIS A 57 10.67 7.75 13.01
N GLU A 58 11.11 9.00 12.98
CA GLU A 58 10.52 10.02 12.15
C GLU A 58 10.74 9.69 10.66
N PRO A 59 9.76 9.93 9.77
CA PRO A 59 9.95 9.72 8.34
C PRO A 59 11.16 10.51 7.82
N ALA A 60 11.94 9.88 6.94
CA ALA A 60 13.19 10.47 6.42
C ALA A 60 13.00 11.82 5.72
N ILE A 61 11.83 12.04 5.09
CA ILE A 61 11.48 13.30 4.47
C ILE A 61 10.32 13.90 5.26
N ARG A 62 10.51 15.14 5.69
CA ARG A 62 9.48 15.96 6.33
C ARG A 62 9.27 17.21 5.51
N PHE A 63 8.01 17.64 5.45
CA PHE A 63 7.71 18.98 4.97
C PHE A 63 7.96 19.96 6.11
N ASP A 64 8.94 20.85 5.94
CA ASP A 64 9.12 22.02 6.79
C ASP A 64 8.53 23.26 6.09
N PRO A 65 7.43 23.84 6.59
CA PRO A 65 6.86 25.05 5.99
C PRO A 65 7.79 26.26 6.08
N THR A 66 8.76 26.28 7.00
CA THR A 66 9.72 27.38 7.16
C THR A 66 10.85 27.32 6.12
N ASP A 67 11.17 26.12 5.61
CA ASP A 67 12.06 25.97 4.46
C ASP A 67 11.40 26.43 3.14
N PHE A 68 10.06 26.37 3.07
CA PHE A 68 9.32 26.62 1.82
C PHE A 68 8.79 28.05 1.69
N TYR A 69 8.50 28.74 2.80
CA TYR A 69 8.05 30.13 2.80
C TYR A 69 9.12 31.02 3.45
N PRO A 70 9.74 31.97 2.72
CA PRO A 70 10.67 32.90 3.34
C PRO A 70 9.94 33.72 4.40
N THR A 71 10.40 33.62 5.64
CA THR A 71 10.00 34.51 6.74
C THR A 71 10.30 35.93 6.31
N ARG A 72 9.25 36.74 6.11
CA ARG A 72 9.35 38.18 5.87
C ARG A 72 9.85 38.91 7.11
#